data_AF-A0A7K1ZN30-F1
#
_entry.id   AF-A0A7K1ZN30-F1
#
_cell.length_a   1.000
_cell.length_b   1.000
_cell.length_c   1.000
_cell.angle_alpha   90.00
_cell.angle_beta   90.00
_cell.angle_gamma   90.00
#
_symmetry.space_group_name_H-M   'P 1'
#
loop_
_entity.id
_entity.type
_entity.pdbx_description
1 polymer ?
#
loop_
_entity_poly.entity_id
_entity_poly.type
_entity_poly.pdbx_seq_one_letter_code
_entity_poly.pdbx_strand_id
1 'polypeptide(L)'
;MNVRLIARLSVMMFVQYFIWGAWAPTLGNYMTTIDAGEWIPLAYALGPIACMIGPFFLGMVADRFFDSEKLLGVLMLIAGAAMCAMPFAAGTDLFLPLLGLHALCYFPTLGLTASLAFHHLKNQEKEFPWVRVFGTIGWATIGLFMGYVLQADNTATPLYIGGGAALFL
;
A
#
# COMPACT_ATOMS: atom_id res chain seq x y z
N MET A 1 25.30 12.01 7.86
CA MET A 1 24.30 11.09 7.29
C MET A 1 24.81 9.66 7.36
N ASN A 2 24.06 8.76 8.01
CA ASN A 2 24.32 7.33 7.84
C ASN A 2 23.70 6.89 6.51
N VAL A 3 24.51 6.88 5.45
CA VAL A 3 24.07 6.59 4.07
C VAL A 3 23.34 5.24 3.98
N ARG A 4 23.79 4.24 4.75
CA ARG A 4 23.17 2.91 4.79
C ARG A 4 21.75 2.95 5.38
N LEU A 5 21.53 3.74 6.43
CA LEU A 5 20.21 3.91 7.04
C LEU A 5 19.24 4.60 6.07
N ILE A 6 19.69 5.70 5.44
CA ILE A 6 18.88 6.46 4.48
C ILE A 6 18.50 5.59 3.28
N ALA A 7 19.43 4.78 2.77
CA ALA A 7 19.14 3.83 1.70
C ALA A 7 18.06 2.81 2.11
N ARG A 8 18.15 2.23 3.31
CA ARG A 8 17.13 1.27 3.81
C ARG A 8 15.75 1.92 3.95
N LEU A 9 15.67 3.11 4.53
CA LEU A 9 14.40 3.85 4.66
C LEU A 9 13.83 4.27 3.30
N SER A 10 14.70 4.60 2.34
CA SER A 10 14.31 4.94 0.97
C SER A 10 13.75 3.74 0.22
N VAL A 11 14.36 2.56 0.38
CA VAL A 11 13.82 1.29 -0.17
C VAL A 11 12.48 0.96 0.46
N MET A 12 12.33 1.09 1.77
CA MET A 12 11.04 0.90 2.45
C MET A 12 9.97 1.84 1.88
N MET A 13 10.26 3.14 1.74
CA MET A 13 9.34 4.11 1.14
C MET A 13 9.01 3.77 -0.31
N PHE A 14 10.01 3.34 -1.09
CA PHE A 14 9.82 2.93 -2.47
C PHE A 14 8.83 1.76 -2.55
N VAL A 15 9.08 0.67 -1.82
CA VAL A 15 8.22 -0.54 -1.86
C VAL A 15 6.81 -0.22 -1.37
N GLN A 16 6.68 0.55 -0.29
CA GLN A 16 5.38 0.96 0.25
C GLN A 16 4.56 1.66 -0.84
N TYR A 17 5.09 2.70 -1.46
CA TYR A 17 4.36 3.46 -2.47
C TYR A 17 4.26 2.75 -3.83
N PHE A 18 5.17 1.82 -4.11
CA PHE A 18 5.08 0.92 -5.26
C PHE A 18 3.84 0.03 -5.17
N ILE A 19 3.53 -0.52 -3.99
CA ILE A 19 2.30 -1.31 -3.80
C ILE A 19 1.08 -0.45 -4.18
N TRP A 20 0.99 0.76 -3.64
CA TRP A 20 -0.14 1.65 -3.96
C TRP A 20 -0.20 2.07 -5.42
N GLY A 21 0.94 2.38 -6.03
CA GLY A 21 1.02 2.77 -7.43
C GLY A 21 0.68 1.63 -8.39
N ALA A 22 0.88 0.37 -7.97
CA ALA A 22 0.59 -0.78 -8.80
C ALA A 22 -0.92 -0.88 -9.08
N TRP A 23 -1.76 -0.74 -8.04
CA TRP A 23 -3.20 -0.99 -8.19
C TRP A 23 -4.06 0.27 -8.27
N ALA A 24 -3.68 1.38 -7.63
CA ALA A 24 -4.58 2.53 -7.50
C ALA A 24 -4.98 3.17 -8.85
N PRO A 25 -4.10 3.31 -9.85
CA PRO A 25 -4.49 3.86 -11.14
C PRO A 25 -5.37 2.92 -11.98
N THR A 26 -5.20 1.61 -11.83
CA THR A 26 -5.81 0.60 -12.71
C THR A 26 -7.04 -0.08 -12.10
N LEU A 27 -7.25 0.02 -10.79
CA LEU A 27 -8.36 -0.65 -10.10
C LEU A 27 -9.72 -0.29 -10.70
N GLY A 28 -9.98 0.99 -10.99
CA GLY A 28 -11.24 1.41 -11.61
C GLY A 28 -11.49 0.74 -12.96
N ASN A 29 -10.45 0.64 -13.79
CA ASN A 29 -10.53 -0.03 -15.10
C ASN A 29 -10.77 -1.55 -14.94
N TYR A 30 -10.09 -2.19 -13.99
CA TYR A 30 -10.35 -3.61 -13.69
C TYR A 30 -11.77 -3.83 -13.15
N MET A 31 -12.31 -2.92 -12.34
CA MET A 31 -13.67 -3.04 -11.82
C MET A 31 -14.74 -2.93 -12.92
N THR A 32 -14.51 -2.15 -13.97
CA THR A 32 -15.45 -2.09 -15.10
C THR A 32 -15.43 -3.37 -15.94
N THR A 33 -14.31 -4.12 -15.98
CA THR A 33 -14.26 -5.40 -16.71
C THR A 33 -14.93 -6.56 -16.00
N ILE A 34 -15.17 -6.44 -14.69
CA ILE A 34 -15.86 -7.44 -13.86
C ILE A 34 -17.30 -7.02 -13.52
N ASP A 35 -17.87 -6.09 -14.28
CA ASP A 35 -19.22 -5.52 -14.08
C ASP A 35 -19.44 -4.88 -12.70
N ALA A 36 -18.37 -4.46 -12.01
CA ALA A 36 -18.41 -3.84 -10.69
C ALA A 36 -18.23 -2.30 -10.75
N GLY A 37 -18.45 -1.68 -11.91
CA GLY A 37 -18.22 -0.25 -12.13
C GLY A 37 -19.01 0.67 -11.18
N GLU A 38 -20.19 0.25 -10.74
CA GLU A 38 -21.03 0.99 -9.79
C GLU A 38 -20.38 1.16 -8.40
N TRP A 39 -19.50 0.23 -8.03
CA TRP A 39 -18.83 0.22 -6.73
C TRP A 39 -17.53 1.02 -6.70
N ILE A 40 -17.08 1.56 -7.83
CA ILE A 40 -15.83 2.33 -7.93
C ILE A 40 -15.76 3.49 -6.90
N PRO A 41 -16.81 4.33 -6.73
CA PRO A 41 -16.75 5.41 -5.73
C PRO A 41 -16.54 4.88 -4.32
N LEU A 42 -17.20 3.78 -3.97
CA LEU A 42 -17.06 3.16 -2.66
C LEU A 42 -15.67 2.53 -2.49
N ALA A 43 -15.15 1.87 -3.53
CA ALA A 43 -13.80 1.29 -3.55
C ALA A 43 -12.71 2.33 -3.25
N TYR A 44 -12.77 3.52 -3.87
CA TYR A 44 -11.82 4.60 -3.59
C TYR A 44 -12.09 5.33 -2.25
N ALA A 45 -13.31 5.26 -1.71
CA ALA A 45 -13.63 5.79 -0.38
C ALA A 45 -13.08 4.92 0.77
N LEU A 46 -12.86 3.61 0.54
CA LEU A 46 -12.32 2.70 1.55
C LEU A 46 -10.94 3.14 2.07
N GLY A 47 -10.11 3.76 1.23
CA GLY A 47 -8.79 4.25 1.64
C GLY A 47 -8.84 5.34 2.70
N PRO A 48 -9.52 6.48 2.44
CA PRO A 48 -9.75 7.50 3.45
C PRO A 48 -10.46 6.98 4.71
N ILE A 49 -11.44 6.09 4.57
CA ILE A 49 -12.11 5.46 5.72
C ILE A 49 -11.11 4.67 6.56
N ALA A 50 -10.27 3.85 5.93
CA ALA A 50 -9.20 3.13 6.59
C ALA A 50 -8.16 4.05 7.23
N CYS A 51 -7.82 5.18 6.62
CA CYS A 51 -6.94 6.19 7.22
C CYS A 51 -7.53 6.81 8.49
N MET A 52 -8.86 7.02 8.54
CA MET A 52 -9.51 7.57 9.74
C MET A 52 -9.59 6.54 10.86
N ILE A 53 -9.88 5.28 10.53
CA ILE A 53 -10.09 4.20 11.50
C ILE A 53 -8.76 3.58 11.96
N GLY A 54 -7.79 3.50 11.06
CA GLY A 54 -6.50 2.83 11.24
C GLY A 54 -5.71 3.24 12.49
N PRO A 55 -5.51 4.55 12.75
CA PRO A 55 -4.79 5.01 13.94
C PRO A 55 -5.40 4.55 15.26
N PHE A 56 -6.72 4.34 15.33
CA PHE A 56 -7.36 3.82 16.54
C PHE A 56 -6.94 2.36 16.80
N PHE A 57 -6.95 1.52 15.77
CA PHE A 57 -6.53 0.12 15.89
C PHE A 57 -5.02 0.00 16.07
N LEU A 58 -4.24 0.73 15.28
CA LEU A 58 -2.78 0.75 15.41
C LEU A 58 -2.34 1.28 16.76
N GLY A 59 -2.92 2.38 17.27
CA GLY A 59 -2.56 2.93 18.57
C GLY A 59 -2.85 1.94 19.72
N MET A 60 -4.02 1.30 19.69
CA MET A 60 -4.37 0.29 20.71
C MET A 60 -3.50 -0.98 20.65
N VAL A 61 -3.09 -1.42 19.46
CA VAL A 61 -2.34 -2.68 19.26
C VAL A 61 -0.83 -2.46 19.37
N ALA A 62 -0.30 -1.36 18.82
CA ALA A 62 1.13 -1.04 18.80
C ALA A 62 1.68 -0.73 20.19
N ASP A 63 0.90 -0.05 21.04
CA ASP A 63 1.37 0.37 22.37
C ASP A 63 1.47 -0.80 23.37
N ARG A 64 0.89 -1.98 23.05
CA ARG A 64 0.72 -3.06 24.04
C ARG A 64 1.28 -4.42 23.63
N PHE A 65 1.49 -4.70 22.34
CA PHE A 65 1.75 -6.08 21.92
C PHE A 65 2.92 -6.33 20.94
N PHE A 66 3.40 -5.34 20.17
CA PHE A 66 4.38 -5.60 19.11
C PHE A 66 5.38 -4.45 18.87
N ASP A 67 6.62 -4.81 18.54
CA ASP A 67 7.58 -3.88 17.93
C ASP A 67 7.02 -3.35 16.60
N SER A 68 7.17 -2.05 16.33
CA SER A 68 6.60 -1.39 15.14
C SER A 68 6.95 -2.08 13.82
N GLU A 69 8.16 -2.66 13.72
CA GLU A 69 8.62 -3.39 12.54
C GLU A 69 7.84 -4.70 12.32
N LYS A 70 7.52 -5.44 13.39
CA LYS A 70 6.74 -6.68 13.30
C LYS A 70 5.29 -6.40 12.93
N LEU A 71 4.73 -5.33 13.51
CA LEU A 71 3.38 -4.90 13.18
C LEU A 71 3.26 -4.50 11.71
N LEU A 72 4.26 -3.76 11.19
CA LEU A 72 4.33 -3.39 9.78
C LEU A 72 4.28 -4.64 8.88
N GLY A 73 5.15 -5.62 9.14
CA GLY A 73 5.20 -6.86 8.35
C GLY A 73 3.89 -7.65 8.39
N VAL A 74 3.28 -7.83 9.58
CA VAL A 74 2.00 -8.56 9.70
C VAL A 74 0.88 -7.86 8.91
N LEU A 75 0.79 -6.53 8.99
CA LEU A 75 -0.22 -5.76 8.25
C LEU A 75 0.00 -5.84 6.74
N MET A 76 1.25 -5.76 6.28
CA MET A 76 1.59 -5.91 4.87
C MET A 76 1.28 -7.32 4.35
N LEU A 77 1.55 -8.37 5.13
CA LEU A 77 1.20 -9.73 4.76
C LEU A 77 -0.31 -9.92 4.60
N ILE A 78 -1.11 -9.41 5.53
CA ILE A 78 -2.58 -9.47 5.43
C ILE A 78 -3.07 -8.63 4.23
N ALA A 79 -2.54 -7.42 4.07
CA ALA A 79 -2.90 -6.53 2.97
C ALA A 79 -2.54 -7.14 1.59
N GLY A 80 -1.38 -7.77 1.47
CA GLY A 80 -0.92 -8.42 0.25
C GLY A 80 -1.69 -9.70 -0.05
N ALA A 81 -1.98 -10.52 0.97
CA ALA A 81 -2.81 -11.70 0.82
C ALA A 81 -4.24 -11.34 0.37
N ALA A 82 -4.83 -10.29 0.96
CA ALA A 82 -6.14 -9.78 0.54
C ALA A 82 -6.12 -9.32 -0.93
N MET A 83 -5.09 -8.58 -1.35
CA MET A 83 -4.92 -8.19 -2.76
C MET A 83 -4.80 -9.39 -3.70
N CYS A 84 -4.01 -10.41 -3.35
CA CYS A 84 -3.87 -11.62 -4.15
C CYS A 84 -5.17 -12.45 -4.18
N ALA A 85 -6.03 -12.31 -3.17
CA ALA A 85 -7.33 -12.98 -3.10
C ALA A 85 -8.41 -12.28 -3.95
N MET A 86 -8.33 -10.96 -4.15
CA MET A 86 -9.33 -10.16 -4.88
C MET A 86 -9.68 -10.69 -6.28
N PRO A 87 -8.71 -11.11 -7.13
CA PRO A 87 -9.03 -11.66 -8.45
C PRO A 87 -9.90 -12.92 -8.42
N PHE A 88 -9.81 -13.74 -7.37
CA PHE A 88 -10.65 -14.94 -7.20
C PHE A 88 -12.09 -14.57 -6.80
N ALA A 89 -12.30 -13.36 -6.29
CA ALA A 89 -13.59 -12.80 -5.94
C ALA A 89 -14.13 -11.84 -7.01
N ALA A 90 -13.53 -11.79 -8.20
CA ALA A 90 -13.95 -10.93 -9.30
C ALA A 90 -15.42 -11.16 -9.67
N GLY A 91 -16.19 -10.07 -9.76
CA GLY A 91 -17.63 -10.12 -10.08
C GLY A 91 -18.52 -10.61 -8.93
N THR A 92 -17.99 -10.75 -7.71
CA THR A 92 -18.75 -11.16 -6.53
C THR A 92 -18.77 -10.09 -5.46
N ASP A 93 -19.73 -10.17 -4.54
CA ASP A 93 -19.85 -9.27 -3.38
C ASP A 93 -18.64 -9.35 -2.42
N LEU A 94 -17.78 -10.36 -2.56
CA LEU A 94 -16.55 -10.53 -1.76
C LEU A 94 -15.41 -9.61 -2.21
N PHE A 95 -15.47 -9.04 -3.42
CA PHE A 95 -14.40 -8.17 -3.94
C PHE A 95 -14.19 -6.93 -3.05
N LEU A 96 -15.28 -6.26 -2.69
CA LEU A 96 -15.23 -5.00 -1.96
C LEU A 96 -14.80 -5.18 -0.49
N PRO A 97 -15.28 -6.19 0.27
CA PRO A 97 -14.73 -6.53 1.58
C PRO A 97 -13.24 -6.87 1.55
N LEU A 98 -12.75 -7.58 0.52
CA LEU A 98 -11.31 -7.87 0.39
C LEU A 98 -10.49 -6.60 0.15
N LEU A 99 -10.98 -5.67 -0.69
CA LEU A 99 -10.37 -4.36 -0.85
C LEU A 99 -10.41 -3.55 0.45
N GLY A 100 -11.51 -3.65 1.22
CA GLY A 100 -11.65 -3.03 2.53
C GLY A 100 -10.64 -3.57 3.54
N LEU A 101 -10.43 -4.88 3.57
CA LEU A 101 -9.40 -5.52 4.39
C LEU A 101 -8.00 -5.06 3.98
N HIS A 102 -7.70 -5.05 2.68
CA HIS A 102 -6.45 -4.47 2.18
C HIS A 102 -6.29 -3.03 2.65
N ALA A 103 -7.30 -2.18 2.48
CA ALA A 103 -7.23 -0.78 2.85
C ALA A 103 -7.00 -0.58 4.35
N LEU A 104 -7.74 -1.31 5.19
CA LEU A 104 -7.62 -1.27 6.65
C LEU A 104 -6.23 -1.69 7.14
N CYS A 105 -5.58 -2.61 6.44
CA CYS A 105 -4.22 -3.02 6.80
C CYS A 105 -3.15 -2.13 6.18
N TYR A 106 -3.35 -1.66 4.94
CA TYR A 106 -2.33 -0.96 4.15
C TYR A 106 -2.21 0.53 4.46
N PHE A 107 -3.32 1.27 4.47
CA PHE A 107 -3.28 2.73 4.65
C PHE A 107 -2.65 3.18 5.97
N PRO A 108 -2.90 2.49 7.11
CA PRO A 108 -2.32 2.90 8.38
C PRO A 108 -0.79 2.74 8.40
N THR A 109 -0.22 1.86 7.56
CA THR A 109 1.24 1.69 7.48
C THR A 109 1.95 2.83 6.76
N LEU A 110 1.23 3.64 5.96
CA LEU A 110 1.78 4.88 5.41
C LEU A 110 2.22 5.84 6.52
N GLY A 111 1.41 5.93 7.58
CA GLY A 111 1.76 6.70 8.77
C GLY A 111 2.87 6.03 9.59
N LEU A 112 2.78 4.70 9.77
CA LEU A 112 3.76 3.93 10.54
C LEU A 112 5.17 4.01 9.94
N THR A 113 5.30 3.85 8.62
CA THR A 113 6.59 3.93 7.91
C THR A 113 7.17 5.35 7.91
N ALA A 114 6.32 6.39 7.86
CA ALA A 114 6.75 7.77 8.03
C ALA A 114 7.28 8.02 9.45
N SER A 115 6.53 7.62 10.48
CA SER A 115 6.96 7.72 11.88
C SER A 115 8.24 6.94 12.15
N LEU A 116 8.37 5.73 11.59
CA LEU A 116 9.57 4.90 11.70
C LEU A 116 10.80 5.58 11.07
N ALA A 117 10.62 6.21 9.91
CA ALA A 117 11.67 6.98 9.27
C ALA A 117 12.08 8.19 10.15
N PHE A 118 11.11 8.98 10.63
CA PHE A 118 11.39 10.11 11.51
C PHE A 118 12.12 9.70 12.80
N HIS A 119 11.75 8.57 13.40
CA HIS A 119 12.36 8.08 14.64
C HIS A 119 13.87 7.79 14.49
N HIS A 120 14.31 7.34 13.31
CA HIS A 120 15.69 6.96 13.06
C HIS A 120 16.56 8.07 12.43
N LEU A 121 15.94 9.06 11.81
CA LEU A 121 16.64 10.18 11.16
C LEU A 121 17.15 11.18 12.21
N LYS A 122 18.41 11.62 12.06
CA LYS A 122 19.01 12.60 12.98
C LYS A 122 18.57 14.03 12.65
N ASN A 123 18.47 14.34 11.36
CA ASN A 123 18.04 15.65 10.89
C ASN A 123 16.79 15.48 10.03
N GLN A 124 15.65 15.30 10.69
CA GLN A 124 14.36 14.96 10.09
C GLN A 124 13.98 15.91 8.95
N GLU A 125 14.12 17.23 9.15
CA GLU A 125 13.76 18.25 8.18
C GLU A 125 14.54 18.16 6.87
N LYS A 126 15.82 17.75 6.94
CA LYS A 126 16.70 17.66 5.76
C LYS A 126 16.73 16.27 5.14
N GLU A 127 16.69 15.22 5.95
CA GLU A 127 16.88 13.84 5.50
C GLU A 127 15.56 13.18 5.06
N PHE A 128 14.43 13.51 5.70
CA PHE A 128 13.14 12.90 5.38
C PHE A 128 12.64 13.22 3.96
N PRO A 129 12.75 14.47 3.45
CA PRO A 129 12.34 14.77 2.08
C PRO A 129 13.05 13.90 1.05
N TRP A 130 14.36 13.65 1.21
CA TRP A 130 15.11 12.77 0.32
C TRP A 130 14.62 11.32 0.36
N VAL A 131 14.37 10.79 1.55
CA VAL A 131 13.79 9.45 1.75
C VAL A 131 12.39 9.37 1.12
N ARG A 132 11.60 10.44 1.26
CA ARG A 132 10.22 10.53 0.79
C ARG A 132 10.09 10.54 -0.73
N VAL A 133 11.02 11.18 -1.44
CA VAL A 133 11.02 11.22 -2.92
C VAL A 133 11.01 9.81 -3.52
N PHE A 134 11.71 8.85 -2.91
CA PHE A 134 11.69 7.46 -3.37
C PHE A 134 10.30 6.82 -3.33
N GLY A 135 9.43 7.26 -2.42
CA GLY A 135 8.02 6.85 -2.43
C GLY A 135 7.29 7.35 -3.68
N THR A 136 7.43 8.63 -4.02
CA THR A 136 6.84 9.18 -5.25
C THR A 136 7.40 8.51 -6.51
N ILE A 137 8.70 8.20 -6.53
CA ILE A 137 9.33 7.44 -7.62
C ILE A 137 8.73 6.03 -7.70
N GLY A 138 8.59 5.32 -6.58
CA GLY A 138 7.98 4.00 -6.54
C GLY A 138 6.56 3.99 -7.09
N TRP A 139 5.74 4.95 -6.67
CA TRP A 139 4.36 5.11 -7.15
C TRP A 139 4.29 5.38 -8.66
N ALA A 140 5.08 6.34 -9.14
CA ALA A 140 5.05 6.75 -10.55
C ALA A 140 5.60 5.67 -11.48
N THR A 141 6.74 5.06 -11.11
CA THR A 141 7.42 4.05 -11.95
C THR A 141 6.55 2.85 -12.21
N ILE A 142 5.90 2.29 -11.19
CA ILE A 142 5.05 1.12 -11.37
C ILE A 142 3.74 1.44 -12.07
N GLY A 143 3.11 2.59 -11.78
CA GLY A 143 1.89 3.01 -12.47
C GLY A 143 2.14 3.19 -13.97
N LEU A 144 3.25 3.83 -14.35
CA LEU A 144 3.66 3.95 -15.74
C LEU A 144 4.03 2.59 -16.35
N PHE A 145 4.70 1.72 -15.61
CA PHE A 145 5.06 0.38 -16.08
C PHE A 145 3.82 -0.50 -16.34
N MET A 146 2.82 -0.45 -15.46
CA MET A 146 1.54 -1.14 -15.64
C MET A 146 0.81 -0.67 -16.91
N GLY A 147 0.68 0.65 -17.09
CA GLY A 147 -0.06 1.21 -18.22
C GLY A 147 0.66 1.13 -19.56
N TYR A 148 1.94 1.52 -19.61
CA TYR A 148 2.68 1.63 -20.89
C TYR A 148 3.36 0.34 -21.33
N VAL A 149 3.87 -0.48 -20.39
CA VAL A 149 4.66 -1.67 -20.74
C VAL A 149 3.81 -2.93 -20.72
N LEU A 150 3.09 -3.16 -19.62
CA LEU A 150 2.27 -4.35 -19.49
C LEU A 150 0.89 -4.22 -20.14
N GLN A 151 0.42 -2.98 -20.37
CA GLN A 151 -0.94 -2.67 -20.86
C GLN A 151 -2.01 -3.47 -20.07
N ALA A 152 -1.75 -3.67 -18.78
CA ALA A 152 -2.46 -4.61 -17.93
C ALA A 152 -3.60 -3.94 -17.15
N ASP A 153 -4.01 -2.73 -17.57
CA ASP A 153 -4.94 -1.85 -16.87
C ASP A 153 -6.31 -2.49 -16.63
N ASN A 154 -6.70 -3.41 -17.50
CA ASN A 154 -7.98 -4.12 -17.47
C ASN A 154 -7.89 -5.52 -16.84
N THR A 155 -6.74 -5.89 -16.27
CA THR A 155 -6.45 -7.24 -15.77
C THR A 155 -6.18 -7.25 -14.27
N ALA A 156 -6.18 -8.45 -13.67
CA ALA A 156 -5.81 -8.68 -12.28
C ALA A 156 -4.31 -8.54 -11.99
N THR A 157 -3.46 -8.44 -13.02
CA THR A 157 -1.98 -8.41 -12.89
C THR A 157 -1.48 -7.37 -11.89
N PRO A 158 -1.99 -6.13 -11.87
CA PRO A 158 -1.51 -5.12 -10.93
C PRO A 158 -1.82 -5.47 -9.45
N LEU A 159 -2.89 -6.25 -9.21
CA LEU A 159 -3.23 -6.74 -7.87
C LEU A 159 -2.23 -7.79 -7.38
N TYR A 160 -1.82 -8.72 -8.24
CA TYR A 160 -0.79 -9.71 -7.89
C TYR A 160 0.59 -9.08 -7.70
N ILE A 161 0.96 -8.10 -8.52
CA ILE A 161 2.25 -7.40 -8.40
C ILE A 161 2.30 -6.59 -7.11
N GLY A 162 1.23 -5.83 -6.80
CA GLY A 162 1.13 -5.11 -5.54
C GLY A 162 1.11 -6.06 -4.33
N GLY A 163 0.35 -7.16 -4.40
CA GLY A 163 0.29 -8.16 -3.33
C GLY A 163 1.62 -8.87 -3.08
N GLY A 164 2.36 -9.22 -4.15
CA GLY A 164 3.69 -9.79 -4.05
C GLY A 164 4.74 -8.81 -3.51
N ALA A 165 4.63 -7.52 -3.87
CA ALA A 165 5.51 -6.48 -3.36
C ALA A 165 5.38 -6.27 -1.84
N ALA A 166 4.23 -6.61 -1.25
CA ALA A 166 4.01 -6.54 0.20
C ALA A 166 4.91 -7.50 1.00
N LEU A 167 5.48 -8.55 0.38
CA LEU A 167 6.42 -9.46 1.04
C LEU A 167 7.78 -8.82 1.36
N PHE A 168 8.09 -7.67 0.75
CA PHE A 168 9.36 -6.97 0.92
C PHE A 168 9.34 -5.88 2.00
N LEU A 169 8.24 -5.77 2.76
CA LEU A 169 8.06 -4.86 3.89
C LEU A 169 7.79 -5.62 5.18
#